data_AF-A0A7I6GXL1-F1
#
_entry.id   AF-A0A7I6GXL1-F1
#
_cell.length_a   1.000
_cell.length_b   1.000
_cell.length_c   1.000
_cell.angle_alpha   90.00
_cell.angle_beta   90.00
_cell.angle_gamma   90.00
#
_symmetry.space_group_name_H-M   'P 1'
#
loop_
_entity.id
_entity.type
_entity.pdbx_description
1 polymer ?
#
loop_
_entity_poly.entity_id
_entity_poly.type
_entity_poly.pdbx_seq_one_letter_code
_entity_poly.pdbx_strand_id
1 'polypeptide(L)'
;PRKKTLEYAKQEFEEFKKQVDGGSGQTYGNQVQGQGKVGGQAWTKAKNLGLNVSYSSDNGTDSNDFSKKVIDDAIKKIEEELKNNGEEVVEDKKE
;
A
#
# COMPACT_ATOMS: atom_id res chain seq x y z
N PRO A 1 7.47 10.78 14.59
CA PRO A 1 6.99 11.80 13.62
C PRO A 1 6.33 11.09 12.44
N ARG A 2 5.23 11.65 11.90
CA ARG A 2 4.42 11.05 10.83
C ARG A 2 5.26 10.60 9.63
N LYS A 3 6.23 11.42 9.20
CA LYS A 3 7.20 11.09 8.14
C LYS A 3 7.92 9.75 8.35
N LYS A 4 8.56 9.52 9.50
CA LYS A 4 9.24 8.25 9.79
C LYS A 4 8.30 7.05 9.75
N THR A 5 7.06 7.22 10.22
CA THR A 5 6.03 6.17 10.16
C THR A 5 5.66 5.84 8.72
N LEU A 6 5.52 6.86 7.87
CA LEU A 6 5.23 6.71 6.45
C LEU A 6 6.41 6.08 5.68
N GLU A 7 7.65 6.48 5.96
CA GLU A 7 8.85 5.86 5.37
C GLU A 7 8.95 4.37 5.70
N TYR A 8 8.75 4.01 6.97
CA TYR A 8 8.74 2.60 7.40
C TYR A 8 7.59 1.82 6.76
N ALA A 9 6.39 2.42 6.73
CA ALA A 9 5.25 1.81 6.06
C ALA A 9 5.54 1.56 4.57
N LYS A 10 6.16 2.51 3.87
CA LYS A 10 6.53 2.35 2.45
C LYS A 10 7.37 1.10 2.24
N GLN A 11 8.40 0.91 3.06
CA GLN A 11 9.27 -0.26 2.98
C GLN A 11 8.48 -1.57 3.16
N GLU A 12 7.59 -1.64 4.15
CA GLU A 12 6.75 -2.83 4.36
C GLU A 12 5.78 -3.08 3.19
N PHE A 13 5.20 -2.03 2.59
CA PHE A 13 4.36 -2.19 1.41
C PHE A 13 5.15 -2.67 0.19
N GLU A 14 6.40 -2.24 0.01
CA GLU A 14 7.26 -2.79 -1.04
C GLU A 14 7.62 -4.26 -0.79
N GLU A 15 7.77 -4.68 0.47
CA GLU A 15 7.91 -6.10 0.80
C GLU A 15 6.64 -6.89 0.49
N PHE A 16 5.46 -6.36 0.80
CA PHE A 16 4.20 -6.98 0.41
C PHE A 16 4.09 -7.10 -1.12
N LYS A 17 4.51 -6.07 -1.86
CA LYS A 17 4.55 -6.11 -3.33
C LYS A 17 5.42 -7.26 -3.82
N LYS A 18 6.63 -7.41 -3.28
CA LYS A 18 7.54 -8.52 -3.62
C LYS A 18 6.96 -9.89 -3.28
N GLN A 19 6.22 -10.02 -2.18
CA GLN A 19 5.56 -11.29 -1.82
C GLN A 19 4.41 -11.62 -2.77
N VAL A 20 3.65 -10.62 -3.23
CA VAL A 20 2.55 -10.80 -4.17
C VAL A 20 3.06 -11.07 -5.60
N ASP A 21 4.07 -10.34 -6.07
CA ASP A 21 4.70 -10.57 -7.39
C ASP A 21 5.59 -11.83 -7.42
N GLY A 22 6.26 -12.13 -6.32
CA GLY A 22 7.19 -13.26 -6.20
C GLY A 22 6.53 -14.63 -6.05
N GLY A 23 5.18 -14.68 -5.98
CA GLY A 23 4.31 -15.85 -6.04
C GLY A 23 4.99 -17.22 -5.93
N SER A 24 5.63 -17.53 -4.82
CA SER A 24 6.38 -18.78 -4.62
C SER A 24 5.47 -19.88 -4.07
N GLY A 25 4.34 -20.09 -4.75
CA GLY A 25 3.45 -21.22 -4.48
C GLY A 25 3.58 -22.24 -5.61
N GLN A 26 3.87 -23.51 -5.28
CA GLN A 26 3.98 -24.60 -6.25
C GLN A 26 2.69 -24.85 -7.06
N THR A 27 1.55 -24.30 -6.64
CA THR A 27 0.25 -24.46 -7.28
C THR A 27 -0.54 -23.15 -7.27
N TYR A 28 -1.38 -22.94 -8.29
CA TYR A 28 -2.21 -21.74 -8.47
C TYR A 28 -3.03 -21.40 -7.22
N GLY A 29 -3.73 -22.38 -6.62
CA GLY A 29 -4.55 -22.16 -5.42
C GLY A 29 -3.77 -21.66 -4.19
N ASN A 30 -2.53 -22.14 -3.99
CA ASN A 30 -1.68 -21.67 -2.90
C ASN A 30 -1.16 -20.24 -3.13
N GLN A 31 -0.92 -19.86 -4.39
CA GLN A 31 -0.57 -18.48 -4.74
C GLN A 31 -1.74 -17.53 -4.42
N VAL A 32 -2.96 -17.84 -4.87
CA VAL A 32 -4.12 -16.96 -4.65
C VAL A 32 -4.44 -16.79 -3.16
N GLN A 33 -4.33 -17.88 -2.38
CA GLN A 33 -4.57 -17.84 -0.93
C GLN A 33 -3.47 -17.07 -0.17
N GLY A 34 -2.20 -17.22 -0.57
CA GLY A 34 -1.08 -16.46 -0.01
C GLY A 34 -1.20 -14.97 -0.33
N GLN A 35 -1.49 -14.65 -1.58
CA GLN A 35 -1.67 -13.28 -2.05
C GLN A 35 -2.85 -12.58 -1.38
N GLY A 36 -3.99 -13.25 -1.22
CA GLY A 36 -5.16 -12.69 -0.53
C GLY A 36 -4.88 -12.33 0.93
N LYS A 37 -4.06 -13.14 1.64
CA LYS A 37 -3.61 -12.80 3.00
C LYS A 37 -2.75 -11.54 3.03
N VAL A 38 -1.78 -11.44 2.12
CA VAL A 38 -0.90 -10.26 2.02
C VAL A 38 -1.71 -9.01 1.68
N GLY A 39 -2.69 -9.10 0.78
CA GLY A 39 -3.61 -8.00 0.48
C GLY A 39 -4.44 -7.55 1.68
N GLY A 40 -4.97 -8.49 2.47
CA GLY A 40 -5.70 -8.17 3.70
C GLY A 40 -4.83 -7.47 4.76
N GLN A 41 -3.57 -7.89 4.89
CA GLN A 41 -2.59 -7.24 5.76
C GLN A 41 -2.27 -5.81 5.28
N ALA A 42 -2.00 -5.66 3.98
CA ALA A 42 -1.76 -4.37 3.34
C ALA A 42 -2.95 -3.41 3.54
N TRP A 43 -4.18 -3.89 3.35
CA TRP A 43 -5.40 -3.09 3.54
C TRP A 43 -5.55 -2.61 4.99
N THR A 44 -5.38 -3.52 5.95
CA THR A 44 -5.47 -3.20 7.39
C THR A 44 -4.41 -2.17 7.77
N LYS A 45 -3.19 -2.31 7.24
CA LYS A 45 -2.10 -1.38 7.49
C LYS A 45 -2.38 0.00 6.90
N ALA A 46 -2.89 0.06 5.67
CA ALA A 46 -3.26 1.31 5.01
C ALA A 46 -4.35 2.04 5.81
N LYS A 47 -5.37 1.31 6.29
CA LYS A 47 -6.41 1.84 7.18
C LYS A 47 -5.84 2.38 8.50
N ASN A 48 -4.94 1.64 9.16
CA ASN A 48 -4.28 2.08 10.39
C ASN A 48 -3.43 3.34 10.18
N LEU A 49 -2.87 3.51 8.98
CA LEU A 49 -2.16 4.72 8.61
C LEU A 49 -3.10 5.86 8.25
N GLY A 50 -4.42 5.65 8.18
CA GLY A 50 -5.40 6.66 7.75
C GLY A 50 -5.40 6.91 6.23
N LEU A 51 -4.74 6.04 5.45
CA LEU A 51 -4.72 6.13 4.00
C LEU A 51 -6.07 5.71 3.45
N ASN A 52 -6.67 6.55 2.61
CA ASN A 52 -7.96 6.23 2.00
C ASN A 52 -7.78 5.31 0.77
N VAL A 53 -7.36 4.07 0.98
CA VAL A 53 -7.25 3.08 -0.09
C VAL A 53 -8.66 2.63 -0.52
N SER A 54 -9.01 2.90 -1.77
CA SER A 54 -10.33 2.59 -2.32
C SER A 54 -10.25 1.33 -3.17
N TYR A 55 -10.98 0.29 -2.78
CA TYR A 55 -11.18 -0.91 -3.60
C TYR A 55 -12.67 -1.02 -3.95
N SER A 56 -12.99 -0.98 -5.25
CA SER A 56 -14.34 -1.30 -5.73
C SER A 56 -14.40 -2.80 -6.01
N SER A 57 -15.24 -3.51 -5.26
CA SER A 57 -15.52 -4.94 -5.45
C SER A 57 -16.34 -5.25 -6.71
N ASP A 58 -16.74 -4.24 -7.49
CA ASP A 58 -17.72 -4.35 -8.58
C ASP A 58 -17.32 -5.24 -9.77
N ASN A 59 -16.05 -5.65 -9.91
CA ASN A 59 -15.59 -6.26 -11.16
C ASN A 59 -15.16 -7.73 -11.11
N GLY A 60 -15.63 -8.53 -10.14
CA GLY A 60 -15.36 -9.98 -10.14
C GLY A 60 -13.86 -10.33 -10.07
N THR A 61 -13.10 -9.43 -9.45
CA THR A 61 -11.65 -9.36 -9.52
C THR A 61 -10.99 -10.45 -8.68
N ASP A 62 -10.17 -11.29 -9.29
CA ASP A 62 -9.32 -12.29 -8.62
C ASP A 62 -8.58 -11.68 -7.41
N SER A 63 -8.50 -12.40 -6.29
CA SER A 63 -7.85 -11.94 -5.05
C SER A 63 -6.40 -11.46 -5.25
N ASN A 64 -5.74 -11.88 -6.33
CA ASN A 64 -4.41 -11.40 -6.71
C ASN A 64 -4.43 -9.92 -7.16
N ASP A 65 -5.45 -9.52 -7.93
CA ASP A 65 -5.59 -8.16 -8.43
C ASP A 65 -6.06 -7.20 -7.32
N PHE A 66 -6.80 -7.70 -6.30
CA PHE A 66 -7.04 -6.98 -5.04
C PHE A 66 -5.75 -6.63 -4.31
N SER A 67 -4.91 -7.62 -4.02
CA SER A 67 -3.71 -7.41 -3.22
C SER A 67 -2.74 -6.45 -3.88
N LYS A 68 -2.52 -6.59 -5.20
CA LYS A 68 -1.66 -5.67 -5.96
C LYS A 68 -2.21 -4.24 -5.91
N LYS A 69 -3.51 -4.04 -6.20
CA LYS A 69 -4.13 -2.70 -6.18
C LYS A 69 -4.04 -2.01 -4.84
N VAL A 70 -4.34 -2.73 -3.74
CA VAL A 70 -4.27 -2.15 -2.39
C VAL A 70 -2.83 -1.74 -2.06
N ILE A 71 -1.85 -2.57 -2.41
CA ILE A 71 -0.44 -2.29 -2.14
C ILE A 71 0.05 -1.09 -2.98
N ASP A 72 -0.22 -1.08 -4.28
CA ASP A 72 0.19 0.03 -5.15
C ASP A 72 -0.49 1.35 -4.76
N ASP A 73 -1.79 1.34 -4.43
CA ASP A 73 -2.50 2.55 -3.99
C ASP A 73 -1.95 3.06 -2.65
N ALA A 74 -1.67 2.16 -1.70
CA ALA A 74 -1.08 2.54 -0.42
C ALA A 74 0.32 3.14 -0.58
N ILE A 75 1.20 2.54 -1.39
CA ILE A 75 2.54 3.09 -1.68
C ILE A 75 2.40 4.50 -2.26
N LYS A 76 1.53 4.67 -3.27
CA LYS A 76 1.33 5.96 -3.91
C LYS A 76 0.86 7.03 -2.92
N LYS A 77 -0.12 6.73 -2.06
CA LYS A 77 -0.60 7.69 -1.06
C LYS A 77 0.45 8.01 0.01
N ILE A 78 1.27 7.03 0.40
CA ILE A 78 2.40 7.26 1.30
C ILE A 78 3.41 8.21 0.66
N GLU A 79 3.74 8.02 -0.62
CA GLU A 79 4.63 8.92 -1.35
C GLU A 79 4.05 10.33 -1.49
N GLU A 80 2.76 10.46 -1.78
CA GLU A 80 2.06 11.74 -1.83
C GLU A 80 2.09 12.45 -0.47
N GLU A 81 1.77 11.76 0.64
CA GLU A 81 1.87 12.34 1.99
C GLU A 81 3.32 12.69 2.34
N LEU A 82 4.31 11.85 2.02
CA LEU A 82 5.73 12.14 2.29
C LEU A 82 6.23 13.36 1.52
N LYS A 83 5.81 13.49 0.26
CA LYS A 83 6.11 14.64 -0.59
C LYS A 83 5.45 15.90 -0.04
N ASN A 84 4.15 15.84 0.30
CA ASN A 84 3.42 16.98 0.87
C ASN A 84 3.90 17.36 2.28
N ASN A 85 4.32 16.41 3.12
CA ASN A 85 4.97 16.70 4.40
C ASN A 85 6.42 17.18 4.25
N GLY A 86 7.00 17.03 3.06
CA GLY A 86 8.32 17.55 2.65
C GLY A 86 8.24 18.94 2.05
N GLU A 87 7.17 19.21 1.31
CA GLU A 87 6.65 20.53 1.00
C GLU A 87 5.92 21.06 2.23
N GLU A 88 6.66 21.22 3.32
CA GLU A 88 6.33 22.28 4.27
C GLU A 88 6.33 23.57 3.45
N VAL A 89 5.14 23.94 3.00
CA VAL A 89 4.65 25.30 2.86
C VAL A 89 5.80 26.30 2.97
N VAL A 90 6.49 26.56 1.85
CA VAL A 90 7.37 27.74 1.73
C VAL A 90 6.44 28.95 1.57
N GLU A 91 5.52 29.12 2.50
CA GLU A 91 4.63 30.24 2.63
C GLU A 91 4.59 30.59 4.12
N ASP A 92 5.72 31.05 4.64
CA ASP A 92 5.71 32.16 5.57
C ASP A 92 6.77 33.18 5.13
N LYS A 93 6.30 34.05 4.23
CA LYS A 93 6.52 35.48 4.14
C LYS A 93 7.86 36.00 4.68
N LYS A 94 8.73 36.23 3.69
CA LYS A 94 9.57 37.43 3.66
C LYS A 94 8.66 38.66 3.72
N GLU A 95 8.62 39.35 4.86
CA GLU A 95 8.79 40.82 5.02
C GLU A 95 8.66 41.23 6.50
#